data_AF-A0AAN7YZG6-F1
#
_entry.id   AF-A0AAN7YZG6-F1
#
_cell.length_a   1.000
_cell.length_b   1.000
_cell.length_c   1.000
_cell.angle_alpha   90.00
_cell.angle_beta   90.00
_cell.angle_gamma   90.00
#
_symmetry.space_group_name_H-M   'P 1'
#
loop_
_entity.id
_entity.type
_entity.pdbx_description
1 polymer ?
#
loop_
_entity_poly.entity_id
_entity_poly.type
_entity_poly.pdbx_seq_one_letter_code
_entity_poly.pdbx_strand_id
1 'polypeptide(L)'
;MIAKSHWRKGYGLKTFYTFTEYAFITLDIMRVRIETDLANEPWRRLMHAVGLTEFEEQKRVTYGEKSMGYSWLVDAATWQVIREDMQKRGKWPL
;
A
#
# COMPACT_ATOMS: atom_id res chain seq x y z
N MET A 1 -0.99 7.62 -10.93
CA MET A 1 0.15 8.54 -10.77
C MET A 1 -0.38 9.87 -10.22
N ILE A 2 0.19 10.42 -9.14
CA ILE A 2 -0.25 11.71 -8.57
C ILE A 2 0.65 12.83 -9.08
N ALA A 3 0.06 13.89 -9.63
CA ALA A 3 0.82 15.05 -10.10
C ALA A 3 1.67 15.67 -8.97
N LYS A 4 2.89 16.11 -9.28
CA LYS A 4 3.84 16.68 -8.29
C LYS A 4 3.23 17.82 -7.46
N SER A 5 2.37 18.64 -8.05
CA SER A 5 1.63 19.74 -7.39
C SER A 5 0.68 19.30 -6.27
N HIS A 6 0.38 18.00 -6.18
CA HIS A 6 -0.53 17.39 -5.21
C HIS A 6 0.19 16.48 -4.20
N TRP A 7 1.53 16.45 -4.21
CA TRP A 7 2.30 15.65 -3.28
C TRP A 7 2.16 16.18 -1.85
N ARG A 8 2.32 15.27 -0.86
CA ARG A 8 2.22 15.54 0.58
C ARG A 8 0.87 16.07 1.08
N LYS A 9 -0.17 16.06 0.23
CA LYS A 9 -1.55 16.41 0.59
C LYS A 9 -2.41 15.20 1.03
N GLY A 10 -1.78 14.07 1.37
CA GLY A 10 -2.49 12.85 1.80
C GLY A 10 -3.17 12.03 0.69
N TYR A 11 -3.21 12.52 -0.56
CA TYR A 11 -3.89 11.82 -1.65
C TYR A 11 -3.36 10.42 -1.95
N GLY A 12 -2.04 10.19 -1.81
CA GLY A 12 -1.46 8.86 -2.01
C GLY A 12 -2.01 7.84 -1.01
N LEU A 13 -2.13 8.27 0.25
CA LEU A 13 -2.67 7.46 1.33
C LEU A 13 -4.16 7.16 1.11
N LYS A 14 -4.95 8.21 0.84
CA LYS A 14 -6.39 8.07 0.57
C LYS A 14 -6.67 7.16 -0.62
N THR A 15 -5.93 7.36 -1.71
CA THR A 15 -6.05 6.52 -2.92
C THR A 15 -5.76 5.06 -2.59
N PHE A 16 -4.67 4.81 -1.86
CA PHE A 16 -4.30 3.46 -1.44
C PHE A 16 -5.40 2.80 -0.60
N TYR A 17 -5.94 3.50 0.39
CA TYR A 17 -7.04 3.00 1.23
C TYR A 17 -8.28 2.64 0.41
N THR A 18 -8.72 3.56 -0.46
CA THR A 18 -9.91 3.35 -1.27
C THR A 18 -9.76 2.15 -2.20
N PHE A 19 -8.61 1.98 -2.85
CA PHE A 19 -8.39 0.83 -3.74
C PHE A 19 -8.32 -0.49 -2.98
N THR A 20 -7.64 -0.52 -1.83
CA THR A 20 -7.50 -1.75 -1.05
C THR A 20 -8.83 -2.16 -0.41
N GLU A 21 -9.61 -1.22 0.13
CA GLU A 21 -10.97 -1.50 0.62
C GLU A 21 -11.88 -1.98 -0.51
N TYR A 22 -11.84 -1.32 -1.67
CA TYR A 22 -12.66 -1.74 -2.81
C TYR A 22 -12.31 -3.16 -3.28
N ALA A 23 -11.02 -3.48 -3.35
CA ALA A 23 -10.54 -4.81 -3.72
C ALA A 23 -11.06 -5.90 -2.76
N PHE A 24 -11.00 -5.68 -1.46
CA PHE A 24 -11.44 -6.68 -0.48
C PHE A 24 -12.97 -6.71 -0.29
N ILE A 25 -13.62 -5.55 -0.15
CA ILE A 25 -15.04 -5.46 0.20
C ILE A 25 -15.94 -5.63 -1.02
N THR A 26 -15.58 -5.03 -2.16
CA THR A 26 -16.46 -5.01 -3.34
C THR A 26 -16.11 -6.11 -4.33
N LEU A 27 -14.82 -6.38 -4.54
CA LEU A 27 -14.37 -7.38 -5.51
C LEU A 27 -14.12 -8.76 -4.91
N ASP A 28 -14.19 -8.90 -3.58
CA ASP A 28 -13.92 -10.16 -2.85
C ASP A 28 -12.56 -10.79 -3.23
N ILE A 29 -11.55 -9.94 -3.47
CA ILE A 29 -10.20 -10.39 -3.83
C ILE A 29 -9.54 -10.99 -2.60
N MET A 30 -9.00 -12.21 -2.72
CA MET A 30 -8.36 -12.88 -1.58
C MET A 30 -7.05 -12.21 -1.13
N ARG A 31 -6.26 -11.69 -2.08
CA ARG A 31 -4.96 -11.07 -1.81
C ARG A 31 -4.65 -9.94 -2.78
N VAL A 32 -4.10 -8.86 -2.25
CA VAL A 32 -3.58 -7.73 -3.04
C VAL A 32 -2.06 -7.78 -2.98
N ARG A 33 -1.42 -7.75 -4.15
CA ARG A 33 0.02 -7.56 -4.26
C ARG A 33 0.32 -6.12 -4.64
N ILE A 34 1.19 -5.49 -3.87
CA ILE A 34 1.68 -4.14 -4.10
C ILE A 34 3.17 -4.28 -4.44
N GLU A 35 3.63 -3.59 -5.47
CA GLU A 35 5.02 -3.63 -5.91
C GLU A 35 5.52 -2.22 -6.22
N THR A 36 6.79 -1.97 -5.94
CA THR A 36 7.46 -0.72 -6.29
C THR A 36 8.95 -0.96 -6.59
N ASP A 37 9.57 -0.06 -7.35
CA ASP A 37 11.00 -0.12 -7.64
C ASP A 37 11.79 0.36 -6.43
N LEU A 38 13.08 -0.01 -6.37
CA LEU A 38 13.96 0.35 -5.25
C LEU A 38 14.20 1.87 -5.12
N ALA A 39 14.03 2.64 -6.20
CA ALA A 39 14.26 4.08 -6.20
C ALA A 39 13.03 4.87 -5.70
N ASN A 40 11.84 4.26 -5.68
CA ASN A 40 10.60 4.88 -5.24
C ASN A 40 10.43 4.83 -3.72
N GLU A 41 11.40 5.46 -3.06
CA GLU A 41 11.45 5.63 -1.63
C GLU A 41 10.22 6.37 -1.03
N PRO A 42 9.59 7.36 -1.71
CA PRO A 42 8.34 7.95 -1.21
C PRO A 42 7.20 6.94 -1.04
N TRP A 43 7.08 5.98 -1.96
CA TRP A 43 6.07 4.93 -1.86
C TRP A 43 6.39 3.93 -0.75
N ARG A 44 7.66 3.53 -0.63
CA ARG A 44 8.12 2.66 0.45
C ARG A 44 7.80 3.22 1.83
N ARG A 45 8.13 4.50 2.06
CA ARG A 45 7.79 5.19 3.33
C ARG A 45 6.29 5.28 3.59
N LEU A 46 5.47 5.41 2.54
CA LEU A 46 4.01 5.38 2.68
C LEU A 46 3.54 4.02 3.21
N MET A 47 4.04 2.92 2.64
CA MET A 47 3.71 1.56 3.10
C MET A 47 4.12 1.36 4.57
N HIS A 48 5.28 1.86 4.97
CA HIS A 48 5.71 1.80 6.37
C HIS A 48 4.78 2.59 7.29
N ALA A 49 4.38 3.80 6.88
CA ALA A 49 3.46 4.63 7.66
C ALA A 49 2.06 4.02 7.81
N VAL A 50 1.65 3.18 6.85
CA VAL A 50 0.41 2.40 6.88
C VAL A 50 0.51 1.19 7.82
N GLY A 51 1.72 0.76 8.20
CA GLY A 51 1.94 -0.43 9.02
C GLY A 51 2.24 -1.69 8.22
N LEU A 52 2.61 -1.55 6.94
CA LEU A 52 2.95 -2.68 6.07
C LEU A 52 4.44 -3.06 6.10
N THR A 53 5.24 -2.47 6.99
CA THR A 53 6.69 -2.72 7.07
C THR A 53 7.03 -4.20 7.22
N GLU A 54 6.28 -4.93 8.03
CA GLU A 54 6.54 -6.35 8.33
C GLU A 54 6.23 -7.29 7.14
N PHE A 55 5.50 -6.79 6.15
CA PHE A 55 5.15 -7.53 4.92
C PHE A 55 6.03 -7.12 3.74
N GLU A 56 7.04 -6.28 3.97
CA GLU A 56 7.97 -5.84 2.93
C GLU A 56 8.91 -6.99 2.55
N GLU A 57 8.88 -7.38 1.29
CA GLU A 57 9.83 -8.32 0.70
C GLU A 57 10.58 -7.64 -0.44
N GLN A 58 11.91 -7.78 -0.47
CA GLN A 58 12.68 -7.40 -1.64
C GLN A 58 12.72 -8.59 -2.61
N LYS A 59 11.94 -8.52 -3.70
CA LYS A 59 11.87 -9.57 -4.73
C LYS A 59 11.70 -9.00 -6.13
N ARG A 60 11.90 -9.84 -7.15
CA ARG A 60 11.71 -9.42 -8.55
C ARG A 60 10.26 -8.99 -8.72
N VAL A 61 10.06 -7.74 -9.14
CA VAL A 61 8.73 -7.20 -9.41
C VAL A 61 8.22 -7.73 -10.74
N THR A 62 6.90 -7.75 -10.87
CA THR A 62 6.21 -8.27 -12.07
C THR A 62 6.15 -7.27 -13.21
N TYR A 63 6.49 -6.01 -12.94
CA TYR A 63 6.44 -4.92 -13.91
C TYR A 63 7.84 -4.39 -14.25
N GLY A 64 7.99 -3.80 -15.44
CA GLY A 64 9.30 -3.38 -15.96
C GLY A 64 10.16 -4.59 -16.35
N GLU A 65 11.29 -4.35 -17.01
CA GLU A 65 12.22 -5.41 -17.41
C GLU A 65 12.90 -6.05 -16.18
N LYS A 66 12.16 -6.96 -15.50
CA LYS A 66 12.65 -7.89 -14.48
C LYS A 66 13.54 -7.25 -13.41
N SER A 67 13.23 -6.01 -13.03
CA SER A 67 13.96 -5.27 -12.01
C SER A 67 13.69 -5.81 -10.62
N MET A 68 14.65 -5.59 -9.73
CA MET A 68 14.44 -5.78 -8.30
C MET A 68 13.62 -4.63 -7.73
N GLY A 69 12.72 -4.93 -6.81
CA GLY A 69 11.91 -3.95 -6.11
C GLY A 69 11.42 -4.46 -4.76
N TYR A 70 10.57 -3.66 -4.12
CA TYR A 70 9.85 -4.03 -2.91
C TYR A 70 8.47 -4.55 -3.27
N SER A 71 8.00 -5.54 -2.54
CA SER A 71 6.68 -6.13 -2.70
C SER A 71 6.03 -6.37 -1.35
N TRP A 72 4.73 -6.13 -1.28
CA TRP A 72 3.88 -6.47 -0.14
C TRP A 72 2.75 -7.36 -0.63
N LEU A 73 2.49 -8.44 0.08
CA LEU A 73 1.34 -9.31 -0.18
C LEU A 73 0.43 -9.25 1.05
N VAL A 74 -0.78 -8.75 0.85
CA VAL A 74 -1.74 -8.51 1.95
C VAL A 74 -3.01 -9.28 1.65
N ASP A 75 -3.56 -9.97 2.65
CA ASP A 75 -4.88 -10.59 2.58
C ASP A 75 -5.92 -9.77 3.36
N ALA A 76 -7.19 -10.14 3.22
CA ALA A 76 -8.29 -9.41 3.83
C ALA A 76 -8.20 -9.37 5.37
N ALA A 77 -7.76 -10.46 6.00
CA ALA A 77 -7.63 -10.54 7.46
C ALA A 77 -6.53 -9.62 7.98
N THR A 78 -5.38 -9.64 7.32
CA THR A 78 -4.25 -8.74 7.62
C THR A 78 -4.67 -7.29 7.41
N TRP A 79 -5.35 -7.00 6.30
CA TRP A 79 -5.85 -5.66 6.01
C TRP A 79 -6.80 -5.15 7.09
N GLN A 80 -7.70 -6.01 7.59
CA GLN A 80 -8.60 -5.64 8.67
C GLN A 80 -7.84 -5.25 9.95
N VAL A 81 -6.82 -6.00 10.34
CA VAL A 81 -5.99 -5.68 11.52
C VAL A 81 -5.28 -4.34 11.36
N ILE A 82 -4.67 -4.12 10.20
CA ILE A 82 -3.98 -2.86 9.88
C ILE A 82 -4.99 -1.70 9.91
N ARG A 83 -6.18 -1.88 9.35
CA ARG A 83 -7.26 -0.88 9.38
C ARG A 83 -7.66 -0.51 10.79
N GLU A 84 -7.86 -1.50 11.66
CA GLU A 84 -8.22 -1.28 13.06
C GLU A 84 -7.12 -0.54 13.83
N ASP A 85 -5.85 -0.87 13.58
CA ASP A 85 -4.71 -0.12 14.14
C ASP A 85 -4.65 1.33 13.61
N MET A 86 -4.88 1.54 12.31
CA MET A 86 -4.92 2.89 11.73
C MET A 86 -6.08 3.73 12.30
N GLN A 87 -7.24 3.12 12.57
CA GLN A 87 -8.37 3.78 13.25
C GLN A 87 -8.01 4.22 14.66
N LYS A 88 -7.37 3.35 15.45
CA LYS A 88 -6.89 3.68 16.80
C LYS A 88 -5.89 4.84 16.79
N ARG A 89 -5.07 4.94 15.74
CA ARG A 89 -4.08 6.02 15.56
C ARG A 89 -4.66 7.32 15.00
N GLY A 90 -5.97 7.37 14.69
CA GLY A 90 -6.61 8.53 14.06
C GLY A 90 -6.12 8.81 12.63
N LYS A 91 -5.55 7.79 11.97
CA LYS A 91 -5.01 7.89 10.59
C LYS A 91 -5.92 7.28 9.54
N TRP A 92 -7.03 6.69 9.96
CA TRP A 92 -8.07 6.13 9.10
C TRP A 92 -9.37 6.95 9.21
N PRO A 93 -10.11 7.15 8.10
CA PRO A 93 -9.80 6.95 6.69
C PRO A 93 -9.21 8.21 6.00
N LEU A 94 -8.91 9.25 6.78
CA LEU A 94 -8.91 10.68 6.41
C LEU A 94 -10.29 11.18 5.94
#